data_AF-A0A7K2VT36-F1
#
_entry.id   AF-A0A7K2VT36-F1
#
_cell.length_a   1.000
_cell.length_b   1.000
_cell.length_c   1.000
_cell.angle_alpha   90.00
_cell.angle_beta   90.00
_cell.angle_gamma   90.00
#
_symmetry.space_group_name_H-M   'P 1'
#
loop_
_entity.id
_entity.type
_entity.pdbx_description
1 polymer ?
#
loop_
_entity_poly.entity_id
_entity_poly.type
_entity_poly.pdbx_seq_one_letter_code
_entity_poly.pdbx_strand_id
1 'polypeptide(L)' 'MAYVEAEFFGGVGEQRVAVWDGGTMVLGPLHVEEGQPFPTVGSPISQALRWLGVVASAGEDEFSAAGLDRHRHGETWAD' A
#
# COMPACT_ATOMS: atom_id res chain seq x y z
N MET A 1 10.72 -8.65 5.09
CA MET A 1 9.97 -9.09 3.89
C MET A 1 8.53 -8.60 4.03
N ALA A 2 7.94 -8.04 2.98
CA ALA A 2 6.52 -7.69 2.97
C ALA A 2 5.79 -8.46 1.87
N TYR A 3 4.65 -9.03 2.21
CA TYR A 3 3.63 -9.49 1.26
C TYR A 3 2.60 -8.38 1.10
N VAL A 4 2.29 -8.04 -0.14
CA VAL A 4 1.29 -7.05 -0.50
C VAL A 4 0.47 -7.59 -1.66
N GLU A 5 -0.85 -7.59 -1.49
CA GLU A 5 -1.81 -7.90 -2.53
C GLU A 5 -2.82 -6.75 -2.62
N ALA A 6 -3.18 -6.42 -3.85
CA ALA A 6 -4.07 -5.33 -4.17
C ALA A 6 -4.92 -5.73 -5.38
N GLU A 7 -6.23 -5.73 -5.21
CA GLU A 7 -7.19 -5.93 -6.30
C GLU A 7 -7.99 -4.64 -6.44
N PHE A 8 -7.91 -3.99 -7.60
CA PHE A 8 -8.56 -2.70 -7.85
C PHE A 8 -9.31 -2.72 -9.18
N PHE A 9 -10.54 -2.19 -9.16
CA PHE A 9 -11.34 -1.91 -10.34
C PHE A 9 -12.03 -0.55 -10.19
N GLY A 10 -11.87 0.34 -11.18
CA GLY A 10 -12.50 1.66 -11.16
C GLY A 10 -12.08 2.56 -9.99
N GLY A 11 -10.89 2.34 -9.41
CA GLY A 11 -10.38 3.10 -8.26
C GLY A 11 -10.87 2.60 -6.89
N VAL A 12 -11.67 1.54 -6.88
CA VAL A 12 -12.21 0.88 -5.69
C VAL A 12 -11.63 -0.54 -5.63
N GLY A 13 -11.33 -1.05 -4.45
CA GLY A 13 -10.63 -2.32 -4.34
C GLY A 13 -10.28 -2.72 -2.92
N GLU A 14 -9.63 -3.87 -2.82
CA GLU A 14 -9.21 -4.47 -1.56
C GLU A 14 -7.68 -4.57 -1.46
N GLN A 15 -7.20 -4.63 -0.22
CA GLN A 15 -5.78 -4.74 0.06
C GLN A 15 -5.52 -5.74 1.18
N ARG A 16 -4.51 -6.61 0.98
CA ARG A 16 -4.01 -7.54 1.99
C ARG A 16 -2.52 -7.37 2.18
N VAL A 17 -2.09 -7.29 3.43
CA VAL A 17 -0.69 -7.04 3.77
C VAL A 17 -0.25 -7.85 4.98
N ALA A 18 0.96 -8.40 4.90
CA ALA A 18 1.68 -8.93 6.06
C ALA A 18 3.18 -8.63 5.93
N VAL A 19 3.83 -8.30 7.04
CA VAL A 19 5.27 -8.01 7.07
C VAL A 19 5.94 -8.90 8.09
N TRP A 20 7.08 -9.46 7.70
CA TRP A 20 7.94 -10.27 8.55
C TRP A 20 9.33 -9.66 8.67
N ASP A 21 9.88 -9.72 9.87
CA ASP A 21 11.27 -9.43 10.20
C ASP A 21 11.87 -10.60 10.99
N GLY A 22 13.02 -11.12 10.55
CA GLY A 22 13.66 -12.28 11.19
C GLY A 22 12.77 -13.53 11.33
N GLY A 23 11.79 -13.73 10.44
CA GLY A 23 10.81 -14.84 10.52
C GLY A 23 9.63 -14.58 11.46
N THR A 24 9.58 -13.44 12.14
CA THR A 24 8.46 -13.02 12.99
C THR A 24 7.56 -12.05 12.23
N MET A 25 6.24 -12.22 12.32
CA MET A 25 5.30 -11.26 11.73
C MET A 25 5.23 -10.00 12.59
N VAL A 26 5.62 -8.86 12.01
CA VAL A 26 5.69 -7.55 12.69
C VAL A 26 4.56 -6.60 12.28
N LEU A 27 3.86 -6.90 11.19
CA LEU A 27 2.64 -6.22 10.77
C LEU A 27 1.67 -7.23 10.14
N GLY A 28 0.39 -7.13 10.51
CA GLY A 28 -0.70 -7.85 9.87
C GLY A 28 -1.02 -9.23 10.48
N PRO A 29 -1.79 -10.07 9.77
CA PRO A 29 -2.37 -9.77 8.45
C PRO A 29 -3.37 -8.61 8.54
N LEU A 30 -3.18 -7.60 7.70
CA LEU A 30 -4.13 -6.51 7.51
C LEU A 30 -4.97 -6.83 6.27
N HIS A 31 -6.26 -6.57 6.35
CA HIS A 31 -7.19 -6.68 5.24
C HIS A 31 -8.15 -5.49 5.30
N VAL A 32 -8.28 -4.78 4.19
CA VAL A 32 -9.34 -3.79 3.99
C VAL A 32 -10.12 -4.24 2.77
N GLU A 33 -11.42 -4.48 2.98
CA GLU A 33 -12.33 -4.91 1.93
C GLU A 33 -12.71 -3.74 1.02
N GLU A 34 -13.24 -4.09 -0.15
CA GLU A 34 -13.80 -3.11 -1.08
C GLU A 34 -14.82 -2.18 -0.40
N GLY A 35 -14.67 -0.88 -0.60
CA GLY A 35 -15.58 0.14 -0.08
C GLY A 35 -15.41 0.47 1.41
N GLN A 36 -14.53 -0.23 2.13
CA GLN A 36 -14.16 0.15 3.48
C GLN A 36 -13.17 1.33 3.46
N PRO A 37 -13.36 2.35 4.31
CA PRO A 37 -12.40 3.43 4.43
C PRO A 37 -11.08 2.91 5.00
N PHE A 38 -9.96 3.43 4.51
CA PHE A 38 -8.67 3.14 5.11
C PHE A 38 -8.61 3.70 6.55
N PRO A 39 -7.89 3.01 7.46
CA PRO A 39 -7.70 3.51 8.80
C PRO A 39 -6.83 4.78 8.77
N THR A 40 -6.96 5.61 9.81
CA THR A 40 -6.23 6.90 9.91
C THR A 40 -4.72 6.77 9.83
N VAL A 41 -4.17 5.60 10.16
CA VAL A 41 -2.73 5.28 10.06
C VAL A 41 -2.24 5.08 8.62
N GLY A 42 -3.15 5.07 7.65
CA GLY A 42 -2.89 4.89 6.21
C GLY A 42 -3.40 3.55 5.68
N SER A 43 -3.40 3.40 4.35
CA SER A 43 -3.75 2.13 3.70
C SER A 43 -2.86 0.97 4.19
N PRO A 44 -3.32 -0.29 4.17
CA PRO A 44 -2.47 -1.45 4.44
C PRO A 44 -1.12 -1.41 3.72
N ILE A 45 -1.10 -1.00 2.45
CA ILE A 45 0.13 -0.89 1.65
C ILE A 45 1.05 0.19 2.21
N SER A 46 0.52 1.38 2.50
CA SER A 46 1.30 2.49 3.06
C SER A 46 1.93 2.10 4.40
N GLN A 47 1.20 1.36 5.24
CA GLN A 47 1.73 0.82 6.50
C GLN A 47 2.87 -0.18 6.28
N ALA A 48 2.77 -1.08 5.30
CA ALA A 48 3.87 -1.99 4.94
C ALA A 48 5.10 -1.24 4.43
N LEU A 49 4.91 -0.26 3.54
CA LEU A 49 6.00 0.53 2.98
C LEU A 49 6.75 1.32 4.06
N ARG A 50 6.03 1.85 5.05
CA ARG A 50 6.63 2.49 6.22
C ARG A 50 7.53 1.51 7.01
N TRP A 51 7.08 0.28 7.20
CA TRP A 51 7.90 -0.77 7.82
C TRP A 51 9.14 -1.14 7.00
N LEU A 52 9.06 -1.05 5.67
CA LEU A 52 10.21 -1.23 4.77
C LEU A 52 11.14 -0.01 4.71
N GLY A 53 10.83 1.07 5.43
CA GLY A 53 11.66 2.27 5.53
C GLY A 53 11.33 3.36 4.51
N VAL A 54 10.19 3.28 3.82
CA VAL A 54 9.69 4.39 2.99
C VAL A 54 9.27 5.54 3.91
N VAL A 55 9.75 6.74 3.59
CA VAL A 55 9.42 7.97 4.31
C VAL A 55 8.64 8.88 3.36
N ALA A 56 7.42 9.23 3.74
CA ALA A 56 6.58 10.16 3.00
C ALA A 56 6.81 11.60 3.47
N SER A 57 6.81 12.57 2.55
CA SER A 57 6.78 14.00 2.89
C SER A 57 5.39 14.44 3.36
N ALA A 58 5.29 15.69 3.84
CA ALA A 58 4.00 16.27 4.21
C ALA A 58 3.06 16.36 2.99
N GLY A 59 1.88 15.73 3.09
CA GLY A 59 0.86 15.76 2.03
C GLY A 59 0.90 14.58 1.05
N GLU A 60 1.85 13.66 1.21
CA GLU A 60 1.91 12.40 0.47
C GLU A 60 1.86 11.20 1.43
N ASP A 61 1.54 10.04 0.89
CA ASP A 61 1.64 8.75 1.59
C ASP A 61 2.81 7.92 1.04
N GLU A 62 3.16 6.85 1.73
CA GLU A 62 4.30 6.01 1.36
C GLU A 62 4.14 5.34 -0.02
N PHE A 63 2.93 5.15 -0.53
CA PHE A 63 2.70 4.58 -1.86
C PHE A 63 3.14 5.57 -2.95
N SER A 64 2.77 6.84 -2.77
CA SER A 64 3.19 7.93 -3.64
C SER A 64 4.69 8.21 -3.51
N ALA A 65 5.21 8.21 -2.28
CA ALA A 65 6.64 8.42 -2.02
C ALA A 65 7.53 7.35 -2.66
N ALA A 66 7.03 6.10 -2.74
CA ALA A 66 7.69 4.99 -3.42
C ALA A 66 7.58 5.08 -4.97
N GLY A 67 6.83 6.04 -5.51
CA GLY A 67 6.61 6.22 -6.95
C GLY A 67 5.70 5.16 -7.56
N LEU A 68 4.89 4.47 -6.76
CA LEU A 68 3.99 3.41 -7.22
C LEU A 68 2.72 3.97 -7.88
N ASP A 69 2.47 5.27 -7.78
CA ASP A 69 1.35 5.97 -8.43
C ASP A 69 1.61 6.30 -9.91
N ARG A 70 2.87 6.18 -10.39
CA ARG A 70 3.33 6.66 -11.70
C ARG A 70 2.60 6.08 -12.92
N HIS A 71 1.88 4.97 -12.76
CA HIS A 71 1.08 4.34 -13.82
C HIS A 71 -0.39 4.12 -13.45
N ARG A 72 -0.89 4.89 -12.46
CA ARG A 72 -2.30 4.83 -12.02
C ARG A 72 -3.29 5.35 -13.08
N HIS A 73 -2.79 6.16 -14.02
CA HIS A 73 -3.55 6.65 -15.17
C HIS A 73 -3.09 5.89 -16.42
N GLY A 74 -4.04 5.23 -17.11
CA GLY A 74 -3.76 4.38 -18.28
C GLY A 74 -3.03 5.08 -19.44
N GLU A 75 -3.00 6.42 -19.42
CA GLU A 75 -2.32 7.25 -20.41
C GLU A 75 -0.78 7.19 -20.33
N THR A 76 -0.20 6.70 -19.23
CA THR A 76 1.26 6.57 -19.02
C THR A 76 1.80 5.16 -19.31
N TRP A 77 1.02 4.27 -19.91
CA TRP A 77 1.48 2.91 -20.27
C TRP A 77 2.15 2.83 -21.66
N ALA A 78 2.15 3.93 -22.42
CA ALA A 78 2.55 3.97 -23.82
C ALA A 78 3.90 4.67 -24.09
N ASP A 79 4.75 4.87 -23.07
CA ASP A 79 6.14 5.34 -23.25
C ASP A 79 7.16 4.24 -22.85
#